data_AF-A0A7J3A8C7-F1
#
_entry.id   AF-A0A7J3A8C7-F1
#
_cell.length_a   1.000
_cell.length_b   1.000
_cell.length_c   1.000
_cell.angle_alpha   90.00
_cell.angle_beta   90.00
_cell.angle_gamma   90.00
#
_symmetry.space_group_name_H-M   'P 1'
#
loop_
_entity.id
_entity.type
_entity.pdbx_description
1 polymer ?
#
loop_
_entity_poly.entity_id
_entity_poly.type
_entity_poly.pdbx_seq_one_letter_code
_entity_poly.pdbx_strand_id
1 'polypeptide(L)'
;MLKIVFAKIGMIGITPMIEGLFDERAVRKDIVIRSVYSGCRMEPSDAKEVLETALALKPQLLIFVTPYLQGEGPMAGVEMLIGSGVPSCVVSNTATKEVLNKLEENNIGYIIVDADPMIGAKKEFLDPVEMCLFNSDIIRV
;
A
#
# COMPACT_ATOMS: atom_id res chain seq x y z
N MET A 1 -21.85 -4.53 6.93
CA MET A 1 -21.06 -3.38 6.47
C MET A 1 -19.61 -3.75 6.62
N LEU A 2 -18.89 -3.95 5.51
CA LEU A 2 -17.52 -4.44 5.47
C LEU A 2 -16.56 -3.30 5.81
N LYS A 3 -15.75 -3.45 6.87
CA LYS A 3 -14.71 -2.48 7.20
C LYS A 3 -13.41 -2.80 6.47
N ILE A 4 -12.99 -1.91 5.59
CA ILE A 4 -11.74 -1.99 4.84
C ILE A 4 -10.78 -0.94 5.39
N VAL A 5 -9.55 -1.34 5.70
CA VAL A 5 -8.50 -0.41 6.13
C VAL A 5 -7.33 -0.49 5.16
N PHE A 6 -6.94 0.64 4.60
CA PHE A 6 -5.72 0.79 3.82
C PHE A 6 -4.59 1.17 4.77
N ALA A 7 -3.56 0.33 4.83
CA ALA A 7 -2.31 0.59 5.51
C ALA A 7 -1.28 0.93 4.44
N LYS A 8 -0.78 2.15 4.42
CA LYS A 8 0.08 2.63 3.34
C LYS A 8 1.45 3.03 3.89
N ILE A 9 2.51 2.63 3.20
CA ILE A 9 3.87 3.14 3.43
C ILE A 9 4.53 3.44 2.09
N GLY A 10 5.40 4.45 2.05
CA GLY A 10 6.00 4.88 0.79
C GLY A 10 4.97 5.43 -0.20
N MET A 11 5.36 5.59 -1.46
CA MET A 11 4.47 6.13 -2.48
C MET A 11 4.76 5.50 -3.84
N ILE A 12 3.69 5.04 -4.48
CA ILE A 12 3.60 4.68 -5.89
C ILE A 12 2.38 5.41 -6.48
N GLY A 13 2.23 5.43 -7.79
CA GLY A 13 1.18 6.17 -8.51
C GLY A 13 -0.24 5.82 -8.05
N ILE A 14 -0.51 4.57 -7.66
CA ILE A 14 -1.83 4.17 -7.17
C ILE A 14 -2.12 4.64 -5.73
N THR A 15 -1.10 4.92 -4.91
CA THR A 15 -1.22 5.25 -3.47
C THR A 15 -2.20 6.38 -3.14
N PRO A 16 -2.28 7.48 -3.93
CA PRO A 16 -3.21 8.59 -3.65
C PRO A 16 -4.67 8.30 -3.97
N MET A 17 -4.94 7.34 -4.86
CA MET A 17 -6.28 7.15 -5.45
C MET A 17 -6.96 5.87 -4.98
N ILE A 18 -6.21 4.88 -4.50
CA ILE A 18 -6.68 3.51 -4.33
C ILE A 18 -7.95 3.39 -3.46
N GLU A 19 -8.10 4.22 -2.41
CA GLU A 19 -9.30 4.19 -1.57
C GLU A 19 -10.54 4.74 -2.30
N GLY A 20 -10.34 5.80 -3.10
CA GLY A 20 -11.41 6.45 -3.86
C GLY A 20 -12.00 5.53 -4.93
N LEU A 21 -11.24 4.55 -5.42
CA LEU A 21 -11.71 3.56 -6.41
C LEU A 21 -12.85 2.67 -5.88
N PHE A 22 -13.01 2.56 -4.56
CA PHE A 22 -14.03 1.68 -3.96
C PHE A 22 -15.37 2.38 -3.69
N ASP A 23 -15.37 3.72 -3.57
CA ASP A 23 -16.56 4.53 -3.28
C ASP A 23 -16.33 6.01 -3.65
N GLU A 24 -16.31 6.29 -4.95
CA GLU A 24 -15.91 7.57 -5.54
C GLU A 24 -16.83 8.74 -5.15
N ARG A 25 -18.09 8.44 -4.80
CA ARG A 25 -19.10 9.41 -4.36
C ARG A 25 -19.42 9.33 -2.88
N ALA A 26 -18.78 8.45 -2.12
CA ALA A 26 -19.05 8.21 -0.70
C ALA A 26 -20.54 7.89 -0.40
N VAL A 27 -21.21 7.15 -1.29
CA VAL A 27 -22.65 6.82 -1.17
C VAL A 27 -22.90 5.35 -0.85
N ARG A 28 -21.86 4.50 -0.87
CA ARG A 28 -22.02 3.09 -0.53
C ARG A 28 -22.36 2.92 0.94
N LYS A 29 -23.31 2.01 1.19
CA LYS A 29 -23.79 1.69 2.55
C LYS A 29 -23.30 0.33 3.04
N ASP A 30 -22.67 -0.43 2.15
CA ASP A 30 -22.21 -1.79 2.39
C ASP A 30 -20.73 -1.85 2.82
N ILE A 31 -19.96 -0.78 2.67
CA ILE A 31 -18.54 -0.68 3.07
C ILE A 31 -18.25 0.54 3.94
N VAL A 32 -17.18 0.47 4.74
CA VAL A 32 -16.58 1.62 5.42
C VAL A 32 -15.08 1.56 5.20
N ILE A 33 -14.52 2.65 4.69
CA ILE A 33 -13.09 2.74 4.38
C ILE A 33 -12.40 3.63 5.42
N ARG A 34 -11.21 3.21 5.87
CA ARG A 34 -10.25 4.03 6.61
C ARG A 34 -8.87 3.86 5.99
N SER A 35 -8.02 4.85 6.21
CA SER A 35 -6.63 4.83 5.74
C SER A 35 -5.70 5.27 6.86
N VAL A 36 -4.56 4.60 6.98
CA VAL A 36 -3.44 4.97 7.84
C VAL A 36 -2.21 5.04 6.94
N TYR A 37 -1.47 6.15 7.01
CA TYR A 37 -0.39 6.43 6.07
C TYR A 37 0.81 7.09 6.75
N SER A 38 2.02 6.56 6.51
CA SER A 38 3.29 7.17 6.96
C SER A 38 3.83 8.25 6.01
N GLY A 39 3.10 8.59 4.94
CA GLY A 39 3.64 9.39 3.85
C GLY A 39 4.69 8.61 3.04
N CYS A 40 5.70 9.30 2.53
CA CYS A 40 6.76 8.65 1.74
C CYS A 40 7.72 7.80 2.57
N ARG A 41 7.59 7.77 3.90
CA ARG A 41 8.44 6.96 4.78
C ARG A 41 8.02 5.49 4.75
N MET A 42 9.01 4.59 4.77
CA MET A 42 8.78 3.15 4.64
C MET A 42 9.84 2.32 5.37
N GLU A 43 10.37 2.83 6.49
CA GLU A 43 11.26 2.02 7.34
C GLU A 43 10.45 0.96 8.10
N PRO A 44 11.10 -0.10 8.62
CA PRO A 44 10.41 -1.12 9.43
C PRO A 44 9.59 -0.56 10.61
N SER A 45 10.06 0.51 11.24
CA SER A 45 9.31 1.20 12.30
C SER A 45 8.05 1.89 11.78
N ASP A 46 8.11 2.47 10.58
CA ASP A 46 6.97 3.12 9.94
C ASP A 46 5.91 2.08 9.55
N ALA A 47 6.33 0.94 8.99
CA ALA A 47 5.45 -0.20 8.68
C ALA A 47 4.73 -0.71 9.94
N LYS A 48 5.47 -0.83 11.04
CA LYS A 48 4.93 -1.25 12.33
C LYS A 48 3.88 -0.29 12.87
N GLU A 49 4.20 1.00 12.94
CA GLU A 49 3.28 2.02 13.44
C GLU A 49 1.98 2.08 12.62
N VAL A 50 2.11 2.06 11.30
CA VAL A 50 0.97 2.10 10.37
C VAL A 50 0.10 0.86 10.54
N LEU A 51 0.68 -0.34 10.59
CA LEU A 51 -0.09 -1.58 10.69
C LEU A 51 -0.69 -1.80 12.08
N GLU A 52 0.00 -1.44 13.16
CA GLU A 52 -0.58 -1.48 14.51
C GLU A 52 -1.82 -0.58 14.60
N THR A 53 -1.71 0.64 14.05
CA THR A 53 -2.82 1.59 14.00
C THR A 53 -3.95 1.06 13.10
N ALA A 54 -3.62 0.49 11.93
CA ALA A 54 -4.61 -0.09 11.02
C ALA A 54 -5.36 -1.26 11.65
N LEU A 55 -4.67 -2.17 12.32
CA LEU A 55 -5.25 -3.32 13.02
C LEU A 55 -6.11 -2.90 14.21
N ALA A 56 -5.73 -1.83 14.94
CA ALA A 56 -6.52 -1.27 16.03
C ALA A 56 -7.91 -0.78 15.56
N LEU A 57 -8.06 -0.41 14.28
CA LEU A 57 -9.36 -0.08 13.69
C LEU A 57 -10.26 -1.31 13.47
N LYS A 58 -9.78 -2.52 13.73
CA LYS A 58 -10.46 -3.80 13.57
C LYS A 58 -11.02 -4.01 12.15
N PRO A 59 -10.17 -3.96 11.10
CA PRO A 59 -10.58 -4.23 9.73
C PRO A 59 -11.13 -5.66 9.58
N GLN A 60 -12.04 -5.83 8.64
CA GLN A 60 -12.43 -7.13 8.11
C GLN A 60 -11.65 -7.47 6.84
N LEU A 61 -11.10 -6.46 6.18
CA LEU A 61 -10.14 -6.55 5.09
C LEU A 61 -9.07 -5.49 5.28
N LEU A 62 -7.80 -5.88 5.24
CA LEU A 62 -6.67 -4.97 5.30
C LEU A 62 -5.94 -4.95 3.94
N ILE A 63 -5.77 -3.76 3.37
CA ILE A 63 -5.04 -3.57 2.12
C ILE A 63 -3.74 -2.84 2.43
N PHE A 64 -2.62 -3.53 2.29
CA PHE A 64 -1.29 -2.98 2.54
C PHE A 64 -0.67 -2.48 1.23
N VAL A 65 -0.42 -1.19 1.12
CA VAL A 65 0.09 -0.55 -0.11
C VAL A 65 1.51 -0.08 0.12
N THR A 66 2.44 -0.54 -0.71
CA THR A 66 3.86 -0.19 -0.59
C THR A 66 4.62 -0.33 -1.90
N PRO A 67 5.57 0.55 -2.24
CA PRO A 67 6.54 0.28 -3.30
C PRO A 67 7.42 -0.93 -2.95
N TYR A 68 8.02 -1.55 -3.97
CA TYR A 68 9.19 -2.43 -3.88
C TYR A 68 9.13 -3.45 -2.73
N LEU A 69 8.41 -4.55 -2.94
CA LEU A 69 7.95 -5.38 -1.83
C LEU A 69 9.05 -6.13 -1.05
N GLN A 70 10.20 -6.36 -1.67
CA GLN A 70 11.38 -6.96 -1.04
C GLN A 70 12.19 -6.00 -0.16
N GLY A 71 11.77 -4.74 -0.01
CA GLY A 71 12.40 -3.79 0.92
C GLY A 71 12.16 -4.17 2.40
N GLU A 72 13.04 -3.70 3.30
CA GLU A 72 12.99 -4.08 4.72
C GLU A 72 11.68 -3.67 5.41
N GLY A 73 11.21 -2.43 5.23
CA GLY A 73 9.92 -1.98 5.76
C GLY A 73 8.70 -2.68 5.14
N PRO A 74 8.61 -2.77 3.80
CA PRO A 74 7.60 -3.59 3.13
C PRO A 74 7.53 -5.03 3.67
N MET A 75 8.68 -5.71 3.80
CA MET A 75 8.74 -7.08 4.34
C MET A 75 8.37 -7.16 5.82
N ALA A 76 8.78 -6.18 6.65
CA ALA A 76 8.32 -6.09 8.03
C ALA A 76 6.79 -5.97 8.11
N GLY A 77 6.19 -5.23 7.17
CA GLY A 77 4.75 -5.16 7.03
C GLY A 77 4.13 -6.50 6.66
N VAL A 78 4.71 -7.23 5.72
CA VAL A 78 4.26 -8.59 5.35
C VAL A 78 4.30 -9.54 6.55
N GLU A 79 5.37 -9.56 7.36
CA GLU A 79 5.43 -10.40 8.57
C GLU A 79 4.29 -10.09 9.54
N MET A 80 3.94 -8.81 9.70
CA MET A 80 2.84 -8.41 10.56
C MET A 80 1.48 -8.86 10.01
N LEU A 81 1.28 -8.83 8.70
CA LEU A 81 0.06 -9.35 8.08
C LEU A 81 -0.09 -10.85 8.31
N ILE A 82 0.99 -11.62 8.15
CA ILE A 82 1.03 -13.07 8.43
C ILE A 82 0.57 -13.35 9.86
N GLY A 83 1.07 -12.58 10.84
CA GLY A 83 0.72 -12.73 12.24
C GLY A 83 -0.66 -12.19 12.64
N SER A 84 -1.32 -11.40 11.77
CA SER A 84 -2.55 -10.68 12.15
C SER A 84 -3.82 -11.54 12.13
N GLY A 85 -3.86 -12.59 11.30
CA GLY A 85 -5.06 -13.39 11.04
C GLY A 85 -6.20 -12.63 10.35
N VAL A 86 -5.98 -11.38 9.92
CA VAL A 86 -6.97 -10.58 9.18
C VAL A 86 -6.84 -10.88 7.69
N PRO A 87 -7.95 -11.11 6.96
CA PRO A 87 -7.91 -11.19 5.50
C PRO A 87 -7.20 -9.98 4.90
N SER A 88 -6.12 -10.24 4.16
CA SER A 88 -5.19 -9.19 3.74
C SER A 88 -4.84 -9.28 2.26
N CYS A 89 -4.61 -8.12 1.65
CA CYS A 89 -4.09 -8.00 0.29
C CYS A 89 -2.94 -7.00 0.25
N VAL A 90 -1.85 -7.34 -0.42
CA VAL A 90 -0.72 -6.44 -0.66
C VAL A 90 -0.81 -5.83 -2.05
N VAL A 91 -0.62 -4.51 -2.15
CA VAL A 91 -0.55 -3.81 -3.43
C VAL A 91 0.82 -3.17 -3.56
N SER A 92 1.54 -3.53 -4.63
CA SER A 92 2.88 -3.02 -4.89
C SER A 92 3.10 -2.86 -6.39
N ASN A 93 4.21 -2.23 -6.77
CA ASN A 93 4.63 -2.14 -8.16
C ASN A 93 5.60 -3.23 -8.60
N THR A 94 6.34 -3.81 -7.65
CA THR A 94 7.32 -4.87 -7.94
C THR A 94 7.42 -5.84 -6.77
N ALA A 95 7.64 -7.11 -7.07
CA ALA A 95 7.93 -8.15 -6.09
C ALA A 95 8.83 -9.23 -6.73
N THR A 96 9.71 -9.86 -5.94
CA THR A 96 10.42 -11.05 -6.40
C THR A 96 9.54 -12.29 -6.31
N LYS A 97 9.91 -13.35 -7.04
CA LYS A 97 9.20 -14.63 -6.98
C LYS A 97 9.18 -15.22 -5.56
N GLU A 98 10.28 -15.08 -4.81
CA GLU A 98 10.32 -15.58 -3.43
C GLU A 98 9.30 -14.86 -2.54
N VAL A 99 9.15 -13.55 -2.70
CA VAL A 99 8.17 -12.76 -1.95
C VAL A 99 6.75 -13.17 -2.32
N LEU A 100 6.45 -13.34 -3.62
CA LEU A 100 5.13 -13.78 -4.07
C LEU A 100 4.77 -15.16 -3.51
N ASN A 101 5.69 -16.13 -3.59
CA ASN A 101 5.50 -17.46 -3.01
C ASN A 101 5.21 -17.37 -1.51
N LYS A 102 5.93 -16.51 -0.79
CA LYS A 102 5.71 -16.30 0.65
C LYS A 102 4.31 -15.78 0.94
N LEU A 103 3.77 -14.85 0.14
CA LEU A 103 2.39 -14.37 0.30
C LEU A 103 1.38 -15.49 0.08
N GLU A 104 1.57 -16.30 -0.97
CA GLU A 104 0.69 -17.43 -1.30
C GLU A 104 0.68 -18.50 -0.20
N GLU A 105 1.85 -18.89 0.29
CA GLU A 105 2.01 -19.85 1.39
C GLU A 105 1.29 -19.40 2.67
N ASN A 106 1.16 -18.09 2.87
CA ASN A 106 0.50 -17.49 4.03
C ASN A 106 -0.94 -17.01 3.75
N ASN A 107 -1.52 -17.37 2.59
CA ASN A 107 -2.88 -16.99 2.17
C ASN A 107 -3.11 -15.47 2.13
N ILE A 108 -2.09 -14.70 1.79
CA ILE A 108 -2.18 -13.24 1.59
C ILE A 108 -2.36 -12.97 0.10
N GLY A 109 -3.43 -12.27 -0.27
CA GLY A 109 -3.65 -11.86 -1.65
C GLY A 109 -2.64 -10.78 -2.07
N TYR A 110 -2.42 -10.62 -3.36
CA TYR A 110 -1.56 -9.54 -3.86
C TYR A 110 -2.01 -9.00 -5.21
N ILE A 111 -1.65 -7.74 -5.47
CA ILE A 111 -1.76 -7.06 -6.75
C ILE A 111 -0.42 -6.40 -7.02
N ILE A 112 0.25 -6.84 -8.08
CA ILE A 112 1.48 -6.21 -8.58
C ILE A 112 1.12 -5.38 -9.81
N VAL A 113 1.35 -4.08 -9.72
CA VAL A 113 1.08 -3.11 -10.78
C VAL A 113 2.39 -2.80 -11.48
N ASP A 114 2.80 -3.65 -12.43
CA ASP A 114 4.08 -3.51 -13.13
C ASP A 114 4.21 -2.16 -13.88
N ALA A 115 3.08 -1.56 -14.25
CA ALA A 115 2.99 -0.26 -14.91
C ALA A 115 3.04 0.94 -13.94
N ASP A 116 3.35 0.74 -12.66
CA ASP A 116 3.50 1.80 -11.65
C ASP A 116 5.00 2.01 -11.31
N PRO A 117 5.78 2.66 -12.18
CA PRO A 117 7.22 2.74 -12.07
C PRO A 117 7.66 3.63 -10.89
N MET A 118 8.84 3.31 -10.34
CA MET A 118 9.52 4.19 -9.40
C MET A 118 9.98 5.48 -10.09
N ILE A 119 9.73 6.62 -9.45
CA ILE A 119 10.20 7.93 -9.90
C ILE A 119 11.73 8.05 -9.84
N GLY A 120 12.31 8.86 -10.73
CA GLY A 120 13.74 9.17 -10.76
C GLY A 120 14.20 10.06 -9.59
N ALA A 121 14.26 9.50 -8.37
CA ALA A 121 14.58 10.22 -7.15
C ALA A 121 16.07 10.62 -7.04
N LYS A 122 16.43 11.71 -7.72
CA LYS A 122 17.72 12.40 -7.61
C LYS A 122 17.51 13.79 -7.04
N LYS A 123 18.34 14.19 -6.06
CA LYS A 123 18.18 15.46 -5.33
C LYS A 123 18.24 16.67 -6.26
N GLU A 124 19.01 16.56 -7.34
CA GLU A 124 19.24 17.61 -8.33
C GLU A 124 18.08 17.77 -9.32
N PHE A 125 17.16 16.81 -9.37
CA PHE A 125 16.08 16.73 -10.35
C PHE A 125 14.69 16.74 -9.69
N LEU A 126 14.50 15.90 -8.67
CA LEU A 126 13.20 15.65 -8.08
C LEU A 126 12.88 16.68 -6.98
N ASP A 127 12.24 17.76 -7.39
CA ASP A 127 11.60 18.71 -6.49
C ASP A 127 10.09 18.38 -6.32
N PRO A 128 9.35 19.09 -5.45
CA PRO A 128 7.92 18.85 -5.29
C PRO A 128 7.09 19.03 -6.56
N VAL A 129 7.49 19.92 -7.47
CA VAL A 129 6.77 20.14 -8.73
C VAL A 129 6.93 18.94 -9.66
N GLU A 130 8.17 18.47 -9.87
CA GLU A 130 8.46 17.31 -10.69
C GLU A 130 7.80 16.04 -10.13
N MET A 131 7.78 15.89 -8.80
CA MET A 131 7.06 14.80 -8.13
C MET A 131 5.58 14.77 -8.52
N CYS A 132 4.92 15.93 -8.50
CA CYS A 132 3.52 16.05 -8.90
C CYS A 132 3.32 15.78 -10.41
N LEU A 133 4.19 16.30 -11.28
CA LEU A 133 4.10 16.11 -12.73
C LEU A 133 4.18 14.63 -13.09
N PHE A 134 5.21 13.94 -12.61
CA PHE A 134 5.40 12.51 -12.84
C PHE A 134 4.17 11.71 -12.38
N ASN A 135 3.73 11.91 -11.12
CA ASN A 135 2.60 11.14 -10.60
C ASN A 135 1.27 11.48 -11.31
N SER A 136 1.10 12.70 -11.83
CA SER A 136 -0.07 13.04 -12.64
C SER A 136 -0.11 12.29 -13.97
N ASP A 137 1.06 12.06 -14.58
CA ASP A 137 1.17 11.24 -15.79
C ASP A 137 0.93 9.76 -15.47
N ILE A 138 1.47 9.24 -14.36
CA ILE A 138 1.21 7.86 -13.95
C ILE A 138 -0.28 7.63 -13.68
N ILE A 139 -0.96 8.56 -13.00
CA ILE A 139 -2.41 8.47 -12.74
C ILE A 139 -3.23 8.51 -14.04
N ARG A 140 -2.71 9.14 -15.09
CA ARG A 140 -3.39 9.26 -16.39
C ARG A 140 -3.30 7.99 -17.24
N VAL A 141 -2.20 7.22 -17.14
CA VAL A 141 -1.93 6.01 -17.93
C VAL A 141 -2.82 4.86 -17.48
#